data_AF-A0A511MZC6-F1
#
_entry.id   AF-A0A511MZC6-F1
#
_cell.length_a   1.000
_cell.length_b   1.000
_cell.length_c   1.000
_cell.angle_alpha   90.00
_cell.angle_beta   90.00
_cell.angle_gamma   90.00
#
_symmetry.space_group_name_H-M   'P 1'
#
loop_
_entity.id
_entity.type
_entity.pdbx_description
1 polymer ?
#
loop_
_entity_poly.entity_id
_entity_poly.type
_entity_poly.pdbx_seq_one_letter_code
_entity_poly.pdbx_strand_id
1 'polypeptide(L)'
;MLKLFWVRRHLKHVLHLLTRDDPTLTLSEVHCRLETSHRLLMDLQPKIDQSHLRRWERWSVILFHFRRDEVLTQVARAHQHLQKSSGPEDIRLAHGCLLRLHFRMLDVSGSAAG
;
A
#
# COMPACT_ATOMS: atom_id res chain seq x y z
N MET A 1 -12.04 -9.26 11.94
CA MET A 1 -11.93 -10.45 11.05
C MET A 1 -12.16 -10.09 9.57
N LEU A 2 -13.34 -9.58 9.19
CA LEU A 2 -13.66 -9.29 7.78
C LEU A 2 -12.72 -8.26 7.11
N LYS A 3 -12.35 -7.17 7.81
CA LYS A 3 -11.44 -6.14 7.27
C LYS A 3 -10.06 -6.72 6.88
N LEU A 4 -9.47 -7.56 7.74
CA LEU A 4 -8.19 -8.22 7.47
C LEU A 4 -8.26 -9.19 6.29
N PHE A 5 -9.37 -9.91 6.14
CA PHE A 5 -9.60 -10.77 4.98
C PHE A 5 -9.58 -9.95 3.68
N TRP A 6 -10.28 -8.81 3.64
CA TRP A 6 -10.27 -7.91 2.49
C TRP A 6 -8.88 -7.37 2.18
N VAL A 7 -8.14 -6.92 3.20
CA VAL A 7 -6.76 -6.44 3.02
C VAL A 7 -5.89 -7.54 2.39
N ARG A 8 -5.91 -8.77 2.93
CA ARG A 8 -5.15 -9.88 2.35
C ARG A 8 -5.52 -10.16 0.90
N ARG A 9 -6.82 -10.18 0.60
CA ARG A 9 -7.33 -10.39 -0.77
C ARG A 9 -6.86 -9.28 -1.71
N HIS A 10 -6.92 -8.03 -1.28
CA HIS A 10 -6.46 -6.89 -2.07
C HIS A 10 -4.96 -6.97 -2.34
N LEU A 11 -4.14 -7.20 -1.31
CA LEU A 11 -2.69 -7.30 -1.48
C LEU A 11 -2.30 -8.47 -2.39
N LYS A 12 -2.92 -9.65 -2.21
CA LYS A 12 -2.71 -10.80 -3.11
C LYS A 12 -3.05 -10.47 -4.56
N HIS A 13 -4.17 -9.77 -4.77
CA HIS A 13 -4.59 -9.38 -6.10
C HIS A 13 -3.62 -8.37 -6.70
N VAL A 14 -3.25 -7.32 -5.97
CA VAL A 14 -2.26 -6.33 -6.41
C VAL A 14 -0.94 -6.99 -6.80
N LEU A 15 -0.44 -7.96 -6.02
CA LEU A 15 0.76 -8.73 -6.39
C LEU A 15 0.59 -9.44 -7.73
N HIS A 16 -0.56 -10.07 -7.96
CA HIS A 16 -0.87 -10.73 -9.24
C HIS A 16 -0.94 -9.75 -10.41
N LEU A 17 -1.48 -8.55 -10.19
CA LEU A 17 -1.53 -7.52 -11.24
C LEU A 17 -0.13 -6.98 -11.54
N LEU A 18 0.68 -6.75 -10.50
CA LEU A 18 2.03 -6.22 -10.65
C LEU A 18 3.02 -7.23 -11.26
N THR A 19 2.76 -8.53 -11.19
CA THR A 19 3.62 -9.56 -11.82
C THR A 19 3.24 -9.86 -13.27
N ARG A 20 2.07 -9.40 -13.75
CA ARG A 20 1.69 -9.53 -15.16
C ARG A 20 2.18 -8.33 -15.96
N ASP A 21 2.89 -8.57 -17.05
CA ASP A 21 3.23 -7.55 -18.06
C ASP A 21 2.04 -7.25 -18.95
N ASP A 22 0.97 -6.72 -18.35
CA ASP A 22 -0.20 -6.27 -19.08
C ASP A 22 -0.17 -4.73 -19.16
N PRO A 23 0.00 -4.14 -20.35
CA PRO A 23 0.14 -2.70 -20.55
C PRO A 23 -1.18 -1.93 -20.31
N THR A 24 -2.31 -2.63 -20.27
CA THR A 24 -3.65 -2.06 -20.07
C THR A 24 -4.16 -2.22 -18.63
N LEU A 25 -3.50 -3.07 -17.84
CA LEU A 25 -3.95 -3.43 -16.52
C LEU A 25 -3.53 -2.36 -15.48
N THR A 26 -4.55 -1.64 -15.01
CA THR A 26 -4.85 -1.55 -13.56
C THR A 26 -3.98 -0.72 -12.62
N LEU A 27 -3.22 0.28 -13.06
CA LEU A 27 -2.61 1.23 -12.10
C LEU A 27 -3.67 1.90 -11.21
N SER A 28 -4.84 2.24 -11.77
CA SER A 28 -6.00 2.76 -11.03
C SER A 28 -6.63 1.73 -10.09
N GLU A 29 -6.64 0.45 -10.46
CA GLU A 29 -7.17 -0.61 -9.61
C GLU A 29 -6.17 -1.02 -8.51
N VAL A 30 -4.87 -1.07 -8.81
CA VAL A 30 -3.79 -1.18 -7.83
C VAL A 30 -3.91 -0.06 -6.81
N HIS A 31 -4.02 1.18 -7.28
CA HIS A 31 -4.27 2.34 -6.43
C HIS A 31 -5.50 2.16 -5.54
N CYS A 32 -6.67 1.88 -6.12
CA CYS A 32 -7.92 1.73 -5.39
C CYS A 32 -7.84 0.63 -4.31
N ARG A 33 -7.22 -0.50 -4.63
CA ARG A 33 -7.06 -1.63 -3.71
C ARG A 33 -6.07 -1.32 -2.60
N LEU A 34 -4.97 -0.62 -2.89
CA LEU A 34 -4.00 -0.21 -1.87
C LEU A 34 -4.56 0.88 -0.96
N GLU A 35 -5.23 1.90 -1.49
CA GLU A 35 -5.90 2.93 -0.71
C GLU A 35 -6.98 2.33 0.20
N THR A 36 -7.77 1.40 -0.32
CA THR A 36 -8.80 0.71 0.48
C THR A 36 -8.15 -0.16 1.55
N SER A 37 -7.07 -0.87 1.24
CA SER A 37 -6.33 -1.67 2.22
C SER A 37 -5.73 -0.81 3.33
N HIS A 38 -5.20 0.37 2.97
CA HIS A 38 -4.68 1.35 3.91
C HIS A 38 -5.76 1.81 4.89
N ARG A 39 -6.94 2.22 4.39
CA ARG A 39 -8.10 2.61 5.23
C ARG A 39 -8.55 1.48 6.16
N LEU A 40 -8.60 0.25 5.66
CA LEU A 40 -9.02 -0.90 6.47
C LEU A 40 -8.02 -1.25 7.57
N LEU A 41 -6.71 -1.16 7.32
CA LEU A 41 -5.66 -1.39 8.33
C LEU A 41 -5.64 -0.30 9.39
N MET A 42 -6.00 0.91 8.99
CA MET A 42 -6.17 2.06 9.85
C MET A 42 -7.33 1.92 10.83
N ASP A 43 -8.50 1.50 10.35
CA ASP A 43 -9.66 1.24 11.21
C ASP A 43 -9.38 0.16 12.28
N LEU A 44 -8.40 -0.71 12.03
CA LEU A 44 -7.98 -1.75 12.96
C LEU A 44 -6.98 -1.24 14.01
N GLN A 45 -6.51 0.01 13.90
CA GLN A 45 -5.52 0.63 14.78
C GLN A 45 -6.11 1.89 15.44
N PRO A 46 -6.74 1.77 16.62
CA PRO A 46 -7.49 2.87 17.25
C PRO A 46 -6.63 4.04 17.77
N LYS A 47 -5.30 3.95 17.69
CA LYS A 47 -4.36 4.95 18.21
C LYS A 47 -3.65 5.78 17.13
N ILE A 48 -3.97 5.57 15.86
CA ILE A 48 -3.34 6.36 14.78
C ILE A 48 -4.13 7.63 14.60
N ASP A 49 -3.47 8.76 14.84
CA ASP A 49 -4.03 10.08 14.59
C ASP A 49 -4.37 10.22 13.09
N GLN A 50 -5.64 10.47 12.82
CA GLN A 50 -6.14 10.55 11.45
C GLN A 50 -5.81 11.89 10.78
N SER A 51 -5.36 12.88 11.55
CA SER A 51 -5.04 14.23 11.07
C SER A 51 -3.87 14.27 10.08
N HIS A 52 -2.95 13.30 10.16
CA HIS A 52 -1.75 13.20 9.31
C HIS A 52 -1.95 12.40 8.01
N LEU A 53 -3.19 11.95 7.74
CA LEU A 53 -3.45 11.09 6.59
C LEU A 53 -3.75 11.92 5.36
N ARG A 54 -2.72 12.10 4.54
CA ARG A 54 -2.95 12.47 3.16
C ARG A 54 -3.80 11.39 2.47
N ARG A 55 -4.74 11.85 1.65
CA ARG A 55 -5.45 10.96 0.72
C ARG A 55 -4.43 10.43 -0.28
N TRP A 56 -4.63 9.20 -0.74
CA TRP A 56 -3.84 8.69 -1.86
C TRP A 56 -4.21 9.51 -3.09
N GLU A 57 -3.30 10.39 -3.51
CA GLU A 57 -3.54 11.34 -4.59
C GLU A 57 -3.35 10.65 -5.95
N ARG A 58 -4.01 11.15 -7.00
CA ARG A 58 -3.97 10.54 -8.34
C ARG A 58 -2.56 10.41 -8.92
N TRP A 59 -1.60 11.24 -8.52
CA TRP A 59 -0.20 11.11 -8.96
C TRP A 59 0.47 9.82 -8.46
N SER A 60 -0.03 9.22 -7.37
CA SER A 60 0.49 7.95 -6.85
C SER A 60 0.28 6.80 -7.84
N VAL A 61 -0.72 6.90 -8.73
CA VAL A 61 -0.95 5.99 -9.86
C VAL A 61 0.24 5.99 -10.83
N ILE A 62 0.73 7.19 -11.19
CA ILE A 62 1.85 7.36 -12.13
C ILE A 62 3.15 6.84 -11.50
N LEU A 63 3.36 7.09 -10.21
CA LEU A 63 4.55 6.61 -9.52
C LEU A 63 4.55 5.10 -9.32
N PHE A 64 3.39 4.44 -9.24
CA PHE A 64 3.35 2.97 -9.25
C PHE A 64 3.87 2.37 -10.55
N HIS A 65 3.71 3.08 -11.67
CA HIS A 65 4.28 2.67 -12.94
C HIS A 65 5.80 2.76 -12.92
N PHE A 66 6.36 3.92 -12.55
CA PHE A 66 7.80 4.16 -12.55
C PHE A 66 8.56 3.43 -11.42
N ARG A 67 7.87 3.05 -10.35
CA ARG A 67 8.44 2.37 -9.18
C ARG A 67 7.86 1.00 -8.94
N ARG A 68 7.47 0.31 -10.00
CA ARG A 68 6.81 -1.01 -9.95
C ARG A 68 7.49 -1.99 -8.99
N ASP A 69 8.82 -2.08 -9.02
CA ASP A 69 9.58 -3.00 -8.15
C ASP A 69 9.52 -2.62 -6.67
N GLU A 70 9.54 -1.32 -6.36
CA GLU A 70 9.37 -0.83 -4.98
C GLU A 70 7.95 -1.12 -4.49
N VAL A 71 6.94 -0.87 -5.33
CA VAL A 71 5.54 -1.22 -5.04
C VAL A 71 5.41 -2.70 -4.77
N LEU A 72 5.90 -3.54 -5.67
CA LEU A 72 5.87 -4.99 -5.54
C LEU A 72 6.51 -5.44 -4.22
N THR A 73 7.69 -4.89 -3.89
CA THR A 73 8.43 -5.22 -2.67
C THR A 73 7.64 -4.87 -1.41
N GLN A 74 7.08 -3.66 -1.32
CA GLN A 74 6.35 -3.25 -0.12
C GLN A 74 5.01 -3.98 0.01
N VAL A 75 4.29 -4.22 -1.10
CA VAL A 75 3.04 -4.98 -1.09
C VAL A 75 3.32 -6.43 -0.67
N ALA A 76 4.41 -7.04 -1.14
CA ALA A 76 4.80 -8.39 -0.77
C ALA A 76 5.10 -8.49 0.73
N ARG A 77 5.86 -7.53 1.28
CA ARG A 77 6.14 -7.45 2.72
C ARG A 77 4.86 -7.29 3.55
N ALA A 78 3.96 -6.37 3.14
CA ALA A 78 2.68 -6.17 3.80
C ALA A 78 1.84 -7.47 3.83
N HIS A 79 1.79 -8.16 2.69
CA HIS A 79 1.07 -9.42 2.57
C HIS A 79 1.68 -10.52 3.46
N GLN A 80 3.02 -10.61 3.51
CA GLN A 80 3.73 -11.59 4.34
C GLN A 80 3.48 -11.38 5.84
N HIS A 81 3.51 -10.14 6.34
CA HIS A 81 3.19 -9.83 7.73
C HIS A 81 1.78 -10.33 8.09
N LEU A 82 0.81 -10.06 7.22
CA LEU A 82 -0.57 -10.48 7.45
C LEU A 82 -0.82 -11.97 7.21
N GLN A 83 0.09 -12.72 6.60
CA GLN A 83 -0.07 -14.17 6.40
C GLN A 83 0.36 -14.98 7.62
N LYS A 84 1.45 -14.59 8.29
CA LYS A 84 2.04 -15.36 9.40
C LYS A 84 1.24 -15.23 10.69
N SER A 85 0.64 -14.07 10.92
CA SER A 85 -0.07 -13.74 12.14
C SER A 85 -1.07 -12.60 11.88
N SER A 86 -2.08 -12.46 12.74
CA SER A 86 -3.08 -11.38 12.67
C SER A 86 -3.03 -10.48 13.90
N GLY A 87 -1.91 -10.50 14.62
CA GLY A 87 -1.72 -9.72 15.84
C GLY A 87 -1.63 -8.23 15.56
N PRO A 88 -1.82 -7.37 16.58
CA PRO A 88 -1.71 -5.92 16.43
C PRO A 88 -0.39 -5.45 15.81
N GLU A 89 0.71 -6.16 16.11
CA GLU A 89 2.04 -5.84 15.57
C GLU A 89 2.14 -6.11 14.06
N ASP A 90 1.59 -7.22 13.57
CA ASP A 90 1.60 -7.52 12.13
C ASP A 90 0.76 -6.52 11.33
N ILE A 91 -0.36 -6.08 11.92
CA ILE A 91 -1.21 -5.03 11.35
C ILE A 91 -0.42 -3.73 11.24
N ARG A 92 0.32 -3.36 12.29
CA ARG A 92 1.18 -2.16 12.31
C ARG A 92 2.30 -2.25 11.27
N LEU A 93 2.96 -3.40 11.15
CA LEU A 93 4.03 -3.61 10.17
C LEU A 93 3.51 -3.57 8.74
N ALA A 94 2.36 -4.20 8.48
CA ALA A 94 1.70 -4.15 7.17
C ALA A 94 1.26 -2.73 6.82
N HIS A 95 0.71 -1.99 7.79
CA HIS A 95 0.36 -0.59 7.61
C HIS A 95 1.60 0.27 7.30
N GLY A 96 2.70 0.07 8.02
CA GLY A 96 3.98 0.75 7.76
C GLY A 96 4.52 0.50 6.34
N CYS A 97 4.29 -0.68 5.76
CA CYS A 97 4.62 -0.94 4.35
C CYS A 97 3.78 -0.08 3.39
N LEU A 98 2.47 0.03 3.63
CA LEU A 98 1.60 0.88 2.82
C LEU A 98 1.88 2.38 3.01
N LEU A 99 2.25 2.80 4.22
CA LEU A 99 2.67 4.18 4.50
C LEU A 99 3.96 4.54 3.76
N ARG A 100 4.93 3.61 3.68
CA ARG A 100 6.14 3.83 2.86
C ARG A 100 5.78 4.03 1.39
N LEU A 101 4.83 3.28 0.85
CA LEU A 101 4.35 3.53 -0.52
C LEU A 101 3.68 4.90 -0.63
N HIS A 102 2.85 5.26 0.35
CA HIS A 102 2.14 6.52 0.33
C HIS A 102 3.05 7.76 0.45
N PHE A 103 4.05 7.71 1.34
CA PHE A 103 4.90 8.85 1.68
C PHE A 103 6.26 8.87 0.98
N ARG A 104 6.93 7.73 0.80
CA ARG A 104 8.28 7.68 0.20
C ARG A 104 8.28 7.96 -1.30
N MET A 105 7.10 7.89 -1.91
CA MET A 105 6.87 8.36 -3.26
C MET A 105 6.86 9.91 -3.38
N LEU A 106 6.87 10.65 -2.27
CA LEU A 106 6.99 12.13 -2.26
C LEU A 106 8.43 12.62 -2.08
N ASP A 107 9.32 11.80 -1.51
CA ASP A 107 10.64 12.25 -1.03
C ASP A 107 11.73 12.43 -2.12
N VAL A 108 11.42 12.17 -3.39
CA VAL A 108 12.39 12.38 -4.49
C VAL A 108 12.17 13.71 -5.22
N SER A 109 11.12 14.46 -4.86
CA SER A 109 10.90 15.82 -5.38
C SER A 109 11.51 16.92 -4.50
N GLY A 110 12.12 16.58 -3.35
CA GLY A 110 12.64 17.54 -2.36
C GLY A 110 14.16 17.59 -2.22
N SER A 111 14.92 16.73 -2.91
CA SER A 111 16.39 16.71 -2.84
C SER A 111 17.01 17.11 -4.18
N ALA A 112 16.59 18.26 -4.70
CA ALA A 112 17.21 18.92 -5.86
C ALA A 112 17.19 20.46 -5.70
N ALA A 113 17.37 20.95 -4.47
CA ALA A 113 17.72 22.33 -4.19
C ALA A 113 19.04 22.32 -3.41
N GLY A 114 20.13 22.13 -4.15
CA GLY A 114 21.46 22.59 -3.77
C GLY A 114 21.67 24.00 -4.32
#